data_AF-T1CE65-F1
#
_entry.id   AF-T1CE65-F1
#
_cell.length_a   1.000
_cell.length_b   1.000
_cell.length_c   1.000
_cell.angle_alpha   90.00
_cell.angle_beta   90.00
_cell.angle_gamma   90.00
#
_symmetry.space_group_name_H-M   'P 1'
#
loop_
_entity.id
_entity.type
_entity.pdbx_description
1 polymer ?
#
loop_
_entity_poly.entity_id
_entity_poly.type
_entity_poly.pdbx_seq_one_letter_code
_entity_poly.pdbx_strand_id
1 'polypeptide(L)' 'MPSNPLHGASFVLSTPDPHKLPADSGAEIAFAGRSNAGKSSALNALVGVHGLARTSRTPGRTQHLVIFV' A
#
# COMPACT_ATOMS: atom_id res chain seq x y z
N MET A 1 -3.85 -10.91 22.54
CA MET A 1 -4.22 -10.84 21.12
C MET A 1 -3.07 -11.43 20.32
N PRO A 2 -3.30 -12.25 19.28
CA PRO A 2 -2.19 -12.69 18.44
C PRO A 2 -1.46 -11.45 17.90
N SER A 3 -0.13 -11.52 17.86
CA SER A 3 0.68 -10.49 17.20
C SER A 3 0.21 -10.38 15.75
N ASN A 4 -0.26 -9.20 15.35
CA ASN A 4 -0.62 -8.95 13.96
C ASN A 4 0.61 -9.24 13.08
N PRO A 5 0.58 -10.25 12.20
CA PRO A 5 1.75 -10.63 11.39
C PRO A 5 2.14 -9.55 10.37
N LEU A 6 1.26 -8.58 10.12
CA LEU A 6 1.49 -7.45 9.23
C LEU A 6 2.03 -6.21 9.96
N HIS A 7 2.16 -6.28 11.28
CA HIS A 7 2.71 -5.18 12.07
C HIS A 7 4.22 -5.10 11.83
N GLY A 8 4.69 -3.96 11.30
CA GLY A 8 6.07 -3.76 10.88
C GLY A 8 6.23 -3.47 9.38
N ALA A 9 5.13 -3.51 8.63
CA ALA A 9 5.12 -3.14 7.22
C ALA A 9 5.72 -1.75 6.98
N SER A 10 6.46 -1.63 5.88
CA SER A 10 7.26 -0.46 5.52
C SER A 10 7.07 -0.12 4.04
N PHE A 11 7.22 1.16 3.70
CA PHE A 11 7.16 1.60 2.31
C PHE A 11 8.44 1.18 1.56
N VAL A 12 8.27 0.58 0.39
CA VAL A 12 9.39 0.23 -0.51
C VAL A 12 9.53 1.26 -1.62
N LEU A 13 8.50 1.38 -2.46
CA LEU A 13 8.53 2.27 -3.61
C LEU A 13 7.14 2.70 -4.07
N SER A 14 7.12 3.75 -4.87
CA SER A 14 5.95 4.25 -5.58
C SER A 14 6.32 4.54 -7.02
N THR A 15 5.73 3.83 -7.97
CA THR A 15 6.05 3.97 -9.41
C THR A 15 4.79 3.99 -10.26
N PRO A 16 4.69 4.86 -11.28
CA PRO A 16 3.65 4.76 -12.30
C PRO A 16 4.00 3.72 -13.38
N ASP A 17 5.24 3.23 -13.40
CA ASP A 17 5.79 2.29 -14.38
C ASP A 17 5.95 0.89 -13.74
N PRO A 18 5.15 -0.11 -14.18
CA PRO A 18 5.24 -1.48 -13.68
C PRO A 18 6.58 -2.16 -13.93
N HIS A 19 7.36 -1.72 -14.93
CA HIS A 19 8.68 -2.29 -15.18
C HIS A 19 9.73 -1.91 -14.14
N LYS A 20 9.41 -0.98 -13.24
CA LYS A 20 10.25 -0.57 -12.11
C LYS A 20 9.89 -1.27 -10.79
N LEU A 21 8.97 -2.25 -10.84
CA LEU A 21 8.68 -3.09 -9.69
C LEU A 21 9.91 -3.93 -9.32
N PRO A 22 10.11 -4.26 -8.03
CA PRO A 22 11.14 -5.19 -7.64
C PRO A 22 10.85 -6.57 -8.25
N ALA A 23 11.85 -7.44 -8.28
CA ALA A 23 11.62 -8.81 -8.71
C ALA A 23 10.61 -9.50 -7.78
N ASP A 24 9.63 -10.20 -8.35
CA ASP A 24 8.61 -10.94 -7.61
C ASP A 24 9.26 -11.87 -6.59
N SER A 25 8.83 -11.77 -5.33
CA SER A 25 9.33 -12.60 -4.25
C SER A 25 8.20 -12.99 -3.29
N GLY A 26 8.02 -14.29 -3.07
CA GLY A 26 6.97 -14.79 -2.18
C GLY A 26 5.57 -14.58 -2.74
N ALA A 27 4.61 -14.29 -1.86
CA ALA A 27 3.23 -14.03 -2.23
C ALA A 27 2.88 -12.56 -1.97
N GLU A 28 2.21 -11.92 -2.94
CA GLU A 28 1.83 -10.52 -2.87
C GLU A 28 0.29 -10.36 -2.85
N ILE A 29 -0.18 -9.29 -2.20
CA ILE A 29 -1.61 -8.95 -2.11
C ILE A 29 -1.82 -7.57 -2.73
N ALA A 30 -2.56 -7.52 -3.83
CA ALA A 30 -2.92 -6.27 -4.49
C ALA A 30 -4.23 -5.68 -3.93
N PHE A 31 -4.21 -4.39 -3.58
CA PHE A 31 -5.40 -3.63 -3.19
C PHE A 31 -5.90 -2.82 -4.39
N ALA A 32 -7.09 -3.16 -4.92
CA ALA A 32 -7.72 -2.46 -6.04
C ALA A 32 -9.07 -1.85 -5.66
N GLY A 33 -9.44 -0.72 -6.27
CA GLY A 33 -10.71 -0.05 -6.01
C GLY A 33 -10.72 1.42 -6.40
N ARG A 34 -11.92 2.00 -6.52
CA ARG A 34 -12.14 3.37 -7.04
C ARG A 34 -11.51 4.48 -6.18
N SER A 35 -11.51 4.33 -4.86
CA SER A 35 -11.05 5.36 -3.92
C SER A 35 -9.64 5.07 -3.40
N ASN A 36 -8.71 6.00 -3.57
CA ASN A 36 -7.38 5.89 -2.95
C ASN A 36 -7.45 6.00 -1.44
N ALA A 37 -8.27 6.92 -0.92
CA ALA A 37 -8.50 7.06 0.51
C ALA A 37 -9.01 5.75 1.14
N GLY A 38 -9.95 5.04 0.49
CA GLY A 38 -10.46 3.77 0.98
C GLY A 38 -9.40 2.67 1.04
N LYS A 39 -8.60 2.52 -0.02
CA LYS A 39 -7.49 1.55 -0.08
C LYS A 39 -6.44 1.83 0.99
N SER A 40 -5.98 3.07 1.10
CA SER A 40 -4.98 3.47 2.10
C SER A 40 -5.49 3.29 3.54
N SER A 41 -6.76 3.60 3.81
CA SER A 41 -7.37 3.38 5.12
C SER A 41 -7.47 1.88 5.46
N ALA A 42 -7.86 1.03 4.50
CA ALA A 42 -7.91 -0.41 4.71
C ALA A 42 -6.53 -1.00 4.98
N LEU A 43 -5.51 -0.56 4.24
CA LEU A 43 -4.13 -0.98 4.47
C LEU A 43 -3.65 -0.60 5.87
N ASN A 44 -3.82 0.67 6.28
CA ASN A 44 -3.44 1.15 7.62
C ASN A 44 -4.15 0.36 8.74
N ALA A 45 -5.42 0.01 8.56
CA ALA A 45 -6.18 -0.79 9.51
C ALA A 45 -5.66 -2.25 9.60
N LEU A 46 -5.32 -2.87 8.46
CA LEU A 46 -4.80 -4.24 8.42
C LEU A 46 -3.42 -4.36 9.07
N VAL A 47 -2.52 -3.40 8.86
CA VAL A 47 -1.17 -3.43 9.46
C VAL A 47 -1.16 -2.91 10.90
N GLY A 48 -2.22 -2.23 11.34
CA GLY A 48 -2.30 -1.61 12.67
C GLY A 48 -1.38 -0.38 12.82
N VAL A 49 -0.98 0.25 11.71
CA VAL A 49 -0.05 1.40 11.67
C VAL A 49 -0.78 2.58 11.03
N HIS A 50 -0.95 3.65 11.80
CA HIS A 50 -1.55 4.88 11.28
C HIS A 50 -0.57 5.62 10.37
N GLY A 51 -1.02 5.93 9.15
CA GLY A 51 -0.28 6.80 8.23
C GLY A 51 0.80 6.11 7.39
N LEU A 52 0.93 4.78 7.43
CA LEU A 52 1.83 4.03 6.54
C LEU A 52 1.51 4.32 5.07
N ALA A 53 0.26 4.12 4.67
CA ALA A 53 -0.25 4.61 3.39
C ALA A 53 -0.85 6.00 3.56
N ARG A 54 -0.33 6.96 2.79
CA ARG A 54 -0.85 8.33 2.77
C ARG A 54 -2.29 8.35 2.23
N THR A 55 -3.20 8.93 3.00
CA THR A 55 -4.57 9.23 2.57
C THR A 55 -4.63 10.68 2.08
N SER A 56 -4.61 10.92 0.77
CA SER A 56 -4.91 12.26 0.22
C SER A 56 -6.35 12.32 -0.29
N ARG A 57 -7.02 13.45 -0.03
CA ARG A 57 -8.35 13.77 -0.60
C ARG A 57 -8.25 14.47 -1.95
N THR A 58 -7.11 15.09 -2.25
CA THR A 58 -6.88 15.79 -3.51
C THR A 58 -6.64 14.76 -4.63
N PRO A 59 -7.48 14.73 -5.68
CA PRO A 59 -7.31 13.79 -6.78
C PRO A 59 -6.01 14.07 -7.54
N GLY A 60 -5.10 13.10 -7.59
CA GLY A 60 -3.90 13.14 -8.44
C GLY A 60 -4.19 12.49 -9.79
N ARG A 61 -3.89 13.18 -10.89
CA ARG A 61 -4.10 12.72 -12.27
C ARG A 61 -3.19 11.55 -12.71
N THR A 62 -2.28 11.10 -11.85
CA THR A 62 -1.37 9.98 -12.12
C THR A 62 -1.53 8.94 -11.00
N GLN A 63 -1.88 7.71 -11.35
CA GLN A 63 -1.99 6.59 -10.41
C GLN A 63 -0.66 5.86 -10.35
N HIS A 64 -0.09 5.73 -9.15
CA HIS A 64 1.14 4.95 -8.92
C HIS A 64 0.77 3.60 -8.30
N LEU A 65 1.54 2.57 -8.63
CA LEU A 65 1.66 1.36 -7.83
C LEU A 65 2.51 1.68 -6.60
N VAL A 66 2.02 1.30 -5.42
CA VAL A 66 2.69 1.56 -4.14
C VAL A 66 2.95 0.22 -3.47
N ILE A 67 4.22 -0.06 -3.18
CA ILE A 67 4.67 -1.35 -2.67
C ILE A 67 5.07 -1.21 -1.20
N PHE A 68 4.65 -2.19 -0.39
CA PHE A 68 4.96 -2.31 1.03
C PHE A 68 5.47 -3.72 1.34
N VAL A 69 6.40 -3.85 2.29
CA VAL A 69 6.93 -5.13 2.83
C VAL A 69 6.91 -5.14 4.34
#